data_AF-A0A2A9P9V8-F1
#
_entry.id   AF-A0A2A9P9V8-F1
#
_cell.length_a   1.000
_cell.length_b   1.000
_cell.length_c   1.000
_cell.angle_alpha   90.00
_cell.angle_beta   90.00
_cell.angle_gamma   90.00
#
_symmetry.space_group_name_H-M   'P 1'
#
loop_
_entity.id
_entity.type
_entity.pdbx_description
1 polymer ?
#
loop_
_entity_poly.entity_id
_entity_poly.type
_entity_poly.pdbx_seq_one_letter_code
_entity_poly.pdbx_strand_id
1 'polypeptide(L)'
;MASSTGAPSHAGENAYMEANELGYSSARKTHQGTVSQVGDPQFFRLANPGPLGLISFALTTFCLSIYLCGAGLPDGNPLGTVGPDQAIFGLAVFFGGAAQFMAGIMEFRVGNTFGTTVHCSYGAFWLAFAMLRVPSLGIQEAYRGDERALSFAIGIMLILWCFLTLIFVVAALRTNLAILLVLGFLALTFFFLSIGQFVSTSHPIAARRVTRAGGVFGALCALGAFYAGSSALMTEDTTWVRFPLGQFSYKSRRRAVADTV
;
A
#
# COMPACT_ATOMS: atom_id res chain seq x y z
N MET A 1 -58.72 15.43 30.80
CA MET A 1 -58.49 14.03 30.40
C MET A 1 -58.01 14.03 28.95
N ALA A 2 -56.82 13.46 28.70
CA ALA A 2 -56.15 13.05 27.43
C ALA A 2 -56.20 14.00 26.20
N SER A 3 -55.10 14.66 25.77
CA SER A 3 -53.99 14.21 24.86
C SER A 3 -54.46 13.55 23.55
N SER A 4 -53.96 13.83 22.34
CA SER A 4 -52.69 14.41 21.88
C SER A 4 -52.82 14.98 20.46
N THR A 5 -51.88 15.87 20.13
CA THR A 5 -51.58 16.51 18.84
C THR A 5 -51.45 15.54 17.65
N GLY A 6 -52.02 15.90 16.48
CA GLY A 6 -51.85 15.16 15.23
C GLY A 6 -51.59 16.06 14.02
N ALA A 7 -50.46 15.83 13.35
CA ALA A 7 -50.16 15.96 11.91
C ALA A 7 -48.66 15.63 11.68
N PRO A 8 -48.18 15.21 10.49
CA PRO A 8 -48.88 15.00 9.20
C PRO A 8 -48.65 13.61 8.54
N SER A 9 -49.40 13.36 7.47
CA SER A 9 -49.47 12.16 6.63
C SER A 9 -48.33 12.00 5.62
N HIS A 10 -47.65 10.84 5.63
CA HIS A 10 -46.80 10.30 4.55
C HIS A 10 -46.97 8.76 4.47
N ALA A 11 -48.20 8.30 4.31
CA ALA A 11 -48.51 6.88 4.30
C ALA A 11 -48.25 6.25 2.92
N GLY A 12 -47.13 5.53 2.79
CA GLY A 12 -46.98 4.47 1.80
C GLY A 12 -46.13 4.84 0.59
N GLU A 13 -44.87 4.43 0.46
CA GLU A 13 -44.26 3.19 0.95
C GLU A 13 -44.97 1.90 0.44
N ASN A 14 -46.24 1.97 0.02
CA ASN A 14 -47.03 0.76 -0.23
C ASN A 14 -47.21 0.42 -1.72
N ALA A 15 -47.12 1.40 -2.63
CA ALA A 15 -47.25 1.12 -4.08
C ALA A 15 -46.06 0.31 -4.66
N TYR A 16 -44.90 0.33 -3.99
CA TYR A 16 -43.76 -0.51 -4.33
C TYR A 16 -43.68 -1.78 -3.46
N MET A 17 -44.35 -1.82 -2.31
CA MET A 17 -44.74 -3.09 -1.67
C MET A 17 -45.74 -3.86 -2.55
N GLU A 18 -46.53 -3.17 -3.37
CA GLU A 18 -47.45 -3.76 -4.35
C GLU A 18 -46.69 -4.51 -5.48
N ALA A 19 -45.49 -4.05 -5.85
CA ALA A 19 -44.59 -4.81 -6.73
C ALA A 19 -44.03 -6.08 -6.06
N ASN A 20 -44.07 -6.13 -4.73
CA ASN A 20 -43.65 -7.28 -3.93
C ASN A 20 -44.79 -8.29 -3.70
N GLU A 21 -46.05 -7.88 -3.86
CA GLU A 21 -47.22 -8.75 -3.65
C GLU A 21 -47.74 -9.47 -4.91
N LEU A 22 -47.37 -9.02 -6.12
CA LEU A 22 -47.80 -9.68 -7.38
C LEU A 22 -46.78 -10.65 -7.97
N GLY A 23 -45.71 -10.98 -7.24
CA GLY A 23 -44.62 -11.86 -7.69
C GLY A 23 -44.44 -13.16 -6.90
N TYR A 24 -45.32 -13.48 -5.94
CA TYR A 24 -45.29 -14.74 -5.20
C TYR A 24 -45.89 -15.90 -6.03
N SER A 25 -45.39 -16.09 -7.24
CA SER A 25 -45.52 -17.37 -7.93
C SER A 25 -44.43 -18.29 -7.41
N SER A 26 -44.84 -19.25 -6.58
CA SER A 26 -44.07 -20.41 -6.17
C SER A 26 -43.43 -21.08 -7.38
N ALA A 27 -42.16 -20.78 -7.64
CA ALA A 27 -41.37 -21.45 -8.66
C ALA A 27 -39.98 -21.78 -8.11
N ARG A 28 -39.95 -22.88 -7.35
CA ARG A 28 -38.83 -23.83 -7.19
C ARG A 28 -37.49 -23.23 -6.77
N LYS A 29 -37.11 -23.43 -5.49
CA LYS A 29 -35.70 -23.40 -5.07
C LYS A 29 -34.91 -24.37 -5.98
N THR A 30 -34.27 -23.82 -7.01
CA THR A 30 -33.30 -24.56 -7.80
C THR A 30 -32.22 -25.01 -6.83
N HIS A 31 -32.00 -26.31 -6.76
CA HIS A 31 -30.91 -26.91 -6.03
C HIS A 31 -29.62 -26.23 -6.50
N GLN A 32 -29.10 -25.32 -5.68
CA GLN A 32 -27.95 -24.52 -6.06
C GLN A 32 -26.72 -25.42 -5.91
N GLY A 33 -26.39 -26.13 -6.99
CA GLY A 33 -25.19 -26.94 -7.12
C GLY A 33 -23.92 -26.10 -7.23
N THR A 34 -23.80 -25.06 -6.41
CA THR A 34 -22.63 -24.18 -6.34
C THR A 34 -22.25 -23.93 -4.89
N VAL A 35 -20.95 -23.95 -4.59
CA VAL A 35 -20.40 -23.67 -3.24
C VAL A 35 -20.63 -22.23 -2.77
N SER A 36 -20.97 -21.30 -3.67
CA SER A 36 -21.38 -19.95 -3.29
C SER A 36 -22.84 -19.94 -2.85
N GLN A 37 -23.08 -19.53 -1.60
CA GLN A 37 -24.40 -19.49 -0.96
C GLN A 37 -25.14 -18.17 -1.18
N VAL A 38 -24.58 -17.21 -1.91
CA VAL A 38 -25.16 -15.87 -2.04
C VAL A 38 -25.77 -15.69 -3.43
N GLY A 39 -27.11 -15.63 -3.48
CA GLY A 39 -27.88 -15.47 -4.72
C GLY A 39 -27.95 -14.04 -5.25
N ASP A 40 -27.78 -13.01 -4.38
CA ASP A 40 -27.84 -11.61 -4.78
C ASP A 40 -27.08 -10.69 -3.79
N PRO A 41 -25.76 -10.44 -3.99
CA PRO A 41 -24.96 -9.69 -3.03
C PRO A 41 -25.21 -8.17 -3.15
N GLN A 42 -25.83 -7.57 -2.12
CA GLN A 42 -25.91 -6.11 -1.98
C GLN A 42 -24.59 -5.55 -1.40
N PHE A 43 -23.89 -4.70 -2.15
CA PHE A 43 -22.66 -4.07 -1.65
C PHE A 43 -23.00 -2.80 -0.85
N PHE A 44 -22.87 -2.87 0.48
CA PHE A 44 -22.86 -1.72 1.38
C PHE A 44 -21.67 -0.79 1.08
N ARG A 45 -21.73 0.47 1.57
CA ARG A 45 -20.62 1.42 1.51
C ARG A 45 -19.36 0.81 2.14
N LEU A 46 -18.37 0.47 1.29
CA LEU A 46 -17.13 -0.18 1.70
C LEU A 46 -16.18 0.79 2.40
N ALA A 47 -15.38 0.27 3.35
CA ALA A 47 -14.30 1.03 3.97
C ALA A 47 -13.18 1.35 2.95
N ASN A 48 -12.41 2.42 3.20
CA ASN A 48 -11.23 2.74 2.43
C ASN A 48 -10.02 1.93 2.95
N PRO A 49 -9.43 1.01 2.16
CA PRO A 49 -8.28 0.22 2.60
C PRO A 49 -6.92 0.94 2.43
N GLY A 50 -6.87 2.05 1.70
CA GLY A 50 -5.65 2.80 1.42
C GLY A 50 -4.83 3.22 2.66
N PRO A 51 -5.44 3.67 3.77
CA PRO A 51 -4.71 3.98 5.00
C PRO A 51 -3.91 2.80 5.55
N LEU A 52 -4.49 1.59 5.54
CA LEU A 52 -3.82 0.38 6.02
C LEU A 52 -2.58 0.10 5.16
N GLY A 53 -2.74 0.18 3.84
CA GLY A 53 -1.63 -0.04 2.89
C GLY A 53 -0.50 0.98 3.05
N LEU A 54 -0.83 2.26 3.27
CA LEU A 54 0.18 3.32 3.43
C LEU A 54 0.87 3.28 4.79
N ILE A 55 0.14 3.06 5.89
CA ILE A 55 0.71 3.03 7.24
C ILE A 55 1.58 1.79 7.45
N SER A 56 1.16 0.64 6.91
CA SER A 56 1.96 -0.60 6.97
C SER A 56 3.27 -0.50 6.21
N PHE A 57 3.22 0.06 5.01
CA PHE A 57 4.40 0.45 4.24
C PHE A 57 5.29 1.42 5.01
N ALA A 58 4.70 2.49 5.55
CA ALA A 58 5.42 3.58 6.22
C ALA A 58 6.19 3.07 7.44
N LEU A 59 5.55 2.32 8.34
CA LEU A 59 6.21 1.85 9.56
C LEU A 59 7.40 0.94 9.25
N THR A 60 7.21 -0.01 8.32
CA THR A 60 8.25 -0.96 7.92
C THR A 60 9.42 -0.25 7.24
N THR A 61 9.11 0.67 6.30
CA THR A 61 10.12 1.46 5.58
C THR A 61 10.87 2.39 6.52
N PHE A 62 10.18 3.06 7.45
CA PHE A 62 10.80 3.97 8.40
C PHE A 62 11.79 3.22 9.30
N CYS A 63 11.37 2.07 9.86
CA CYS A 63 12.22 1.24 10.71
C CYS A 63 13.51 0.83 9.99
N LEU A 64 13.40 0.27 8.77
CA LEU A 64 14.57 -0.07 7.96
C LEU A 64 15.44 1.16 7.66
N SER A 65 14.82 2.28 7.28
CA SER A 65 15.51 3.50 6.88
C SER A 65 16.35 4.10 8.00
N ILE A 66 15.86 4.07 9.24
CA ILE A 66 16.62 4.54 10.41
C ILE A 66 17.85 3.66 10.66
N TYR A 67 17.73 2.34 10.51
CA TYR A 67 18.89 1.45 10.54
C TYR A 67 19.86 1.70 9.38
N LEU A 68 19.36 1.94 8.17
CA LEU A 68 20.19 2.27 7.01
C LEU A 68 20.97 3.58 7.20
N CYS A 69 20.43 4.52 7.97
CA CYS A 69 21.15 5.73 8.40
C CYS A 69 22.25 5.45 9.45
N GLY A 70 22.30 4.24 10.01
CA GLY A 70 23.27 3.80 11.00
C GLY A 70 22.82 3.94 12.45
N ALA A 71 21.55 4.29 12.71
CA ALA A 71 21.05 4.46 14.07
C ALA A 71 20.96 3.10 14.79
N GLY A 72 21.46 3.04 16.02
CA GLY A 72 21.42 1.83 16.84
C GLY A 72 22.34 0.70 16.36
N LEU A 73 23.29 0.97 15.45
CA LEU A 73 24.22 -0.03 14.91
C LEU A 73 25.66 0.19 15.41
N PRO A 74 26.44 -0.88 15.64
CA PRO A 74 27.87 -0.78 15.91
C PRO A 74 28.60 0.00 14.80
N ASP A 75 29.42 0.98 15.20
CA ASP A 75 30.15 1.90 14.30
C ASP A 75 29.26 2.60 13.25
N GLY A 76 27.95 2.65 13.51
CA GLY A 76 26.94 3.11 12.57
C GLY A 76 26.99 2.39 11.22
N ASN A 77 27.34 1.09 11.16
CA ASN A 77 27.47 0.34 9.91
C ASN A 77 26.14 -0.30 9.45
N PRO A 78 25.38 0.30 8.51
CA PRO A 78 24.15 -0.30 7.97
C PRO A 78 24.35 -1.56 7.14
N LEU A 79 25.57 -1.87 6.72
CA LEU A 79 25.91 -3.10 6.00
C LEU A 79 26.49 -4.18 6.93
N GLY A 80 26.45 -3.96 8.25
CA GLY A 80 26.87 -4.94 9.24
C GLY A 80 25.88 -6.09 9.36
N THR A 81 26.33 -7.19 9.99
CA THR A 81 25.52 -8.39 10.22
C THR A 81 24.58 -8.28 11.43
N VAL A 82 24.76 -7.25 12.26
CA VAL A 82 23.99 -7.04 13.48
C VAL A 82 23.01 -5.88 13.28
N GLY A 83 21.71 -6.13 13.48
CA GLY A 83 20.70 -5.08 13.61
C GLY A 83 19.66 -5.06 12.48
N PRO A 84 19.97 -4.47 11.30
CA PRO A 84 18.95 -4.04 10.33
C PRO A 84 18.04 -5.18 9.91
N ASP A 85 18.64 -6.30 9.48
CA ASP A 85 17.92 -7.40 8.87
C ASP A 85 17.06 -8.20 9.86
N GLN A 86 17.52 -8.32 11.11
CA GLN A 86 16.81 -9.08 12.14
C GLN A 86 15.68 -8.26 12.78
N ALA A 87 15.93 -6.98 13.04
CA ALA A 87 14.96 -6.12 13.72
C ALA A 87 13.71 -5.85 12.86
N ILE A 88 13.87 -5.77 11.53
CA ILE A 88 12.75 -5.47 10.63
C ILE A 88 11.98 -6.71 10.16
N PHE A 89 12.52 -7.92 10.36
CA PHE A 89 11.99 -9.13 9.73
C PHE A 89 10.50 -9.33 10.00
N GLY A 90 10.07 -9.19 11.25
CA GLY A 90 8.66 -9.31 11.62
C GLY A 90 7.77 -8.25 10.98
N LEU A 91 8.24 -7.00 10.88
CA LEU A 91 7.51 -5.92 10.22
C LEU A 91 7.40 -6.18 8.71
N ALA A 92 8.48 -6.63 8.08
CA ALA A 92 8.53 -6.97 6.67
C ALA A 92 7.57 -8.13 6.34
N VAL A 93 7.46 -9.15 7.19
CA VAL A 93 6.54 -10.27 6.96
C VAL A 93 5.09 -9.86 7.19
N PHE A 94 4.76 -9.34 8.37
CA PHE A 94 3.37 -9.22 8.80
C PHE A 94 2.72 -7.89 8.44
N PHE A 95 3.47 -6.79 8.50
CA PHE A 95 2.89 -5.47 8.34
C PHE A 95 3.16 -4.92 6.93
N GLY A 96 4.40 -4.55 6.63
CA GLY A 96 4.79 -4.11 5.29
C GLY A 96 4.56 -5.17 4.22
N GLY A 97 4.55 -6.45 4.59
CA GLY A 97 4.23 -7.57 3.70
C GLY A 97 2.75 -7.90 3.66
N ALA A 98 2.29 -8.74 4.60
CA ALA A 98 0.96 -9.32 4.57
C ALA A 98 -0.17 -8.28 4.70
N ALA A 99 -0.13 -7.37 5.68
CA ALA A 99 -1.17 -6.36 5.85
C ALA A 99 -1.25 -5.41 4.65
N GLN A 100 -0.12 -4.99 4.11
CA GLN A 100 -0.07 -4.17 2.91
C GLN A 100 -0.61 -4.90 1.67
N PHE A 101 -0.25 -6.18 1.49
CA PHE A 101 -0.75 -6.99 0.39
C PHE A 101 -2.27 -7.18 0.47
N MET A 102 -2.79 -7.47 1.66
CA MET A 102 -4.24 -7.56 1.90
C MET A 102 -4.95 -6.23 1.61
N ALA A 103 -4.36 -5.09 2.00
CA ALA A 103 -4.89 -3.78 1.65
C ALA A 103 -5.01 -3.59 0.13
N GLY A 104 -4.00 -4.02 -0.64
CA GLY A 104 -4.06 -4.01 -2.10
C GLY A 104 -5.17 -4.88 -2.69
N ILE A 105 -5.40 -6.07 -2.14
CA ILE A 105 -6.54 -6.92 -2.55
C ILE A 105 -7.87 -6.22 -2.24
N MET A 106 -7.98 -5.53 -1.10
CA MET A 106 -9.18 -4.78 -0.75
C MET A 106 -9.42 -3.57 -1.66
N GLU A 107 -8.36 -2.92 -2.15
CA GLU A 107 -8.48 -1.81 -3.13
C GLU A 107 -9.18 -2.24 -4.43
N PHE A 108 -9.08 -3.52 -4.81
CA PHE A 108 -9.73 -4.03 -6.01
C PHE A 108 -11.25 -3.96 -5.87
N ARG A 109 -11.77 -4.21 -4.67
CA ARG A 109 -13.20 -4.20 -4.36
C ARG A 109 -13.81 -2.81 -4.40
N VAL A 110 -13.01 -1.77 -4.17
CA VAL A 110 -13.44 -0.35 -4.24
C VAL A 110 -13.09 0.30 -5.59
N GLY A 111 -12.58 -0.47 -6.56
CA GLY A 111 -12.31 -0.01 -7.92
C GLY A 111 -11.03 0.82 -8.07
N ASN A 112 -10.10 0.77 -7.10
CA ASN A 112 -8.87 1.53 -7.13
C ASN A 112 -7.71 0.71 -7.72
N THR A 113 -7.64 0.64 -9.05
CA THR A 113 -6.58 -0.11 -9.76
C THR A 113 -5.18 0.31 -9.34
N PHE A 114 -4.95 1.62 -9.17
CA PHE A 114 -3.64 2.14 -8.77
C PHE A 114 -3.25 1.63 -7.38
N GLY A 115 -4.14 1.79 -6.39
CA GLY A 115 -3.93 1.31 -5.03
C GLY A 115 -3.72 -0.19 -4.97
N THR A 116 -4.54 -0.97 -5.70
CA THR A 116 -4.38 -2.43 -5.80
C THR A 116 -2.99 -2.81 -6.28
N THR A 117 -2.56 -2.28 -7.41
CA THR A 117 -1.27 -2.65 -8.00
C THR A 117 -0.12 -2.20 -7.11
N VAL A 118 -0.16 -0.98 -6.58
CA VAL A 118 0.90 -0.41 -5.75
C VAL A 118 1.03 -1.15 -4.41
N HIS A 119 -0.06 -1.35 -3.68
CA HIS A 119 -0.01 -1.99 -2.37
C HIS A 119 0.32 -3.48 -2.47
N CYS A 120 -0.25 -4.22 -3.44
CA CYS A 120 0.14 -5.62 -3.65
C CYS A 120 1.62 -5.74 -4.06
N SER A 121 2.12 -4.87 -4.93
CA SER A 121 3.52 -4.93 -5.37
C SER A 121 4.49 -4.72 -4.21
N TYR A 122 4.29 -3.68 -3.40
CA TYR A 122 5.18 -3.40 -2.27
C TYR A 122 4.98 -4.35 -1.08
N GLY A 123 3.77 -4.89 -0.89
CA GLY A 123 3.54 -6.01 0.02
C GLY A 123 4.34 -7.25 -0.39
N ALA A 124 4.32 -7.59 -1.68
CA ALA A 124 5.12 -8.68 -2.22
C ALA A 124 6.63 -8.40 -2.14
N PHE A 125 7.06 -7.15 -2.35
CA PHE A 125 8.46 -6.74 -2.15
C PHE A 125 8.92 -7.06 -0.73
N TRP A 126 8.18 -6.64 0.30
CA TRP A 126 8.56 -6.86 1.69
C TRP A 126 8.60 -8.35 2.05
N LEU A 127 7.62 -9.13 1.58
CA LEU A 127 7.63 -10.58 1.75
C LEU A 127 8.85 -11.23 1.08
N ALA A 128 9.14 -10.87 -0.18
CA ALA A 128 10.29 -11.38 -0.91
C ALA A 128 11.61 -10.98 -0.25
N PHE A 129 11.74 -9.73 0.21
CA PHE A 129 12.90 -9.22 0.91
C PHE A 129 13.11 -9.94 2.24
N ALA A 130 12.05 -10.22 3.00
CA ALA A 130 12.13 -11.02 4.21
C ALA A 130 12.62 -12.44 3.93
N MET A 131 12.16 -13.09 2.85
CA MET A 131 12.59 -14.46 2.50
C MET A 131 14.10 -14.57 2.28
N LEU A 132 14.76 -13.54 1.73
CA LEU A 132 16.23 -13.50 1.59
C LEU A 132 16.96 -13.64 2.93
N ARG A 133 16.29 -13.38 4.06
CA ARG A 133 16.86 -13.37 5.41
C ARG A 133 16.52 -14.61 6.22
N VAL A 134 15.75 -15.55 5.68
CA VAL A 134 15.40 -16.81 6.35
C VAL A 134 16.53 -17.82 6.14
N PRO A 135 17.32 -18.18 7.18
CA PRO A 135 18.48 -19.05 7.00
C PRO A 135 18.09 -20.46 6.54
N SER A 136 16.96 -20.99 7.03
CA SER A 136 16.49 -22.33 6.68
C SER A 136 16.11 -22.52 5.21
N LEU A 137 15.95 -21.44 4.43
CA LEU A 137 15.72 -21.52 2.99
C LEU A 137 17.02 -21.66 2.17
N GLY A 138 18.19 -21.49 2.79
CA GLY A 138 19.49 -21.64 2.12
C GLY A 138 19.75 -20.64 0.98
N ILE A 139 18.98 -19.55 0.88
CA ILE A 139 19.06 -18.62 -0.26
C ILE A 139 20.43 -17.93 -0.33
N GLN A 140 20.95 -17.43 0.79
CA GLN A 140 22.28 -16.82 0.84
C GLN A 140 23.38 -17.88 0.70
N GLU A 141 23.17 -19.08 1.26
CA GLU A 141 24.12 -20.21 1.18
C GLU A 141 24.31 -20.72 -0.26
N ALA A 142 23.28 -20.58 -1.11
CA ALA A 142 23.35 -20.94 -2.53
C ALA A 142 24.45 -20.17 -3.30
N TYR A 143 24.89 -19.02 -2.79
CA TYR A 143 25.98 -18.22 -3.36
C TYR A 143 27.37 -18.72 -2.92
N ARG A 144 27.47 -19.79 -2.11
CA ARG A 144 28.73 -20.46 -1.71
C ARG A 144 29.78 -19.52 -1.11
N GLY A 145 29.34 -18.49 -0.39
CA GLY A 145 30.22 -17.48 0.21
C GLY A 145 30.72 -16.40 -0.75
N ASP A 146 30.27 -16.38 -2.01
CA ASP A 146 30.56 -15.28 -2.94
C ASP A 146 29.71 -14.05 -2.61
N GLU A 147 30.25 -13.18 -1.75
CA GLU A 147 29.63 -11.93 -1.34
C GLU A 147 29.36 -10.98 -2.52
N ARG A 148 30.17 -11.04 -3.58
CA ARG A 148 29.99 -10.20 -4.76
C ARG A 148 28.79 -10.67 -5.57
N ALA A 149 28.66 -11.97 -5.80
CA ALA A 149 27.52 -12.53 -6.49
C ALA A 149 26.20 -12.23 -5.75
N LEU A 150 26.19 -12.39 -4.42
CA LEU A 150 25.01 -12.10 -3.58
C LEU A 150 24.65 -10.61 -3.62
N SER A 151 25.61 -9.72 -3.37
CA SER A 151 25.37 -8.27 -3.38
C SER A 151 24.90 -7.78 -4.74
N PHE A 152 25.48 -8.26 -5.84
CA PHE A 152 25.03 -7.89 -7.19
C PHE A 152 23.61 -8.38 -7.48
N ALA A 153 23.24 -9.59 -7.05
CA ALA A 153 21.88 -10.10 -7.22
C ALA A 153 20.85 -9.23 -6.48
N ILE A 154 21.15 -8.85 -5.23
CA ILE A 154 20.30 -7.93 -4.45
C ILE A 154 20.26 -6.54 -5.12
N GLY A 155 21.40 -6.05 -5.61
CA GLY A 155 21.49 -4.79 -6.35
C GLY A 155 20.60 -4.76 -7.60
N ILE A 156 20.60 -5.85 -8.39
CA ILE A 156 19.73 -6.02 -9.57
C ILE A 156 18.26 -6.05 -9.15
N MET A 157 17.92 -6.79 -8.10
CA MET A 157 16.55 -6.79 -7.58
C MET A 157 16.10 -5.36 -7.23
N LEU A 158 16.90 -4.61 -6.48
CA LEU A 158 16.56 -3.25 -6.05
C LEU A 158 16.47 -2.25 -7.21
N ILE A 159 17.33 -2.33 -8.23
CA ILE A 159 17.22 -1.40 -9.38
C ILE A 159 15.98 -1.68 -10.22
N LEU A 160 15.55 -2.94 -10.33
CA LEU A 160 14.29 -3.28 -11.01
C LEU A 160 13.07 -2.74 -10.25
N TRP A 161 13.11 -2.78 -8.91
CA TRP A 161 12.11 -2.11 -8.08
C TRP A 161 12.13 -0.59 -8.28
N CYS A 162 13.30 0.04 -8.44
CA CYS A 162 13.39 1.46 -8.79
C CYS A 162 12.66 1.75 -10.12
N PHE A 163 12.89 0.96 -11.17
CA PHE A 163 12.22 1.16 -12.46
C PHE A 163 10.70 0.98 -12.35
N LEU A 164 10.24 -0.04 -11.61
CA LEU A 164 8.81 -0.23 -11.35
C LEU A 164 8.22 0.97 -10.59
N THR A 165 8.93 1.50 -9.58
CA THR A 165 8.50 2.69 -8.85
C THR A 165 8.40 3.91 -9.76
N LEU A 166 9.33 4.10 -10.70
CA LEU A 166 9.25 5.20 -11.67
C LEU A 166 8.00 5.09 -12.58
N ILE A 167 7.61 3.88 -12.97
CA ILE A 167 6.34 3.66 -13.68
C ILE A 167 5.16 4.11 -12.80
N PHE A 168 5.17 3.77 -11.51
CA PHE A 168 4.14 4.22 -10.57
C PHE A 168 4.16 5.73 -10.34
N VAL A 169 5.32 6.39 -10.33
CA VAL A 169 5.40 7.87 -10.28
C VAL A 169 4.66 8.48 -11.47
N VAL A 170 4.89 7.97 -12.69
CA VAL A 170 4.19 8.44 -13.89
C VAL A 170 2.69 8.18 -13.79
N ALA A 171 2.28 7.00 -13.32
CA ALA A 171 0.87 6.68 -13.09
C ALA A 171 0.21 7.59 -12.02
N ALA A 172 1.00 8.08 -11.06
CA ALA A 172 0.53 8.89 -9.94
C ALA A 172 0.43 10.40 -10.25
N LEU A 173 0.84 10.88 -11.44
CA LEU A 173 0.92 12.32 -11.77
C LEU A 173 -0.41 13.09 -11.59
N ARG A 174 -1.54 12.39 -11.60
CA ARG A 174 -2.88 12.98 -11.39
C ARG A 174 -3.53 12.62 -10.05
N THR A 175 -2.78 12.07 -9.11
CA THR A 175 -3.29 11.70 -7.78
C THR A 175 -3.26 12.90 -6.83
N ASN A 176 -2.13 13.13 -6.16
CA ASN A 176 -1.86 14.29 -5.30
C ASN A 176 -0.35 14.40 -5.04
N LEU A 177 0.09 15.56 -4.55
CA LEU A 177 1.51 15.82 -4.29
C LEU A 177 2.10 14.87 -3.25
N ALA A 178 1.36 14.51 -2.19
CA ALA A 178 1.88 13.63 -1.14
C ALA A 178 2.26 12.23 -1.70
N ILE A 179 1.39 11.62 -2.50
CA ILE A 179 1.67 10.31 -3.14
C ILE A 179 2.83 10.40 -4.14
N LEU A 180 2.91 11.50 -4.90
CA LEU A 180 4.05 11.72 -5.81
C LEU A 180 5.38 11.82 -5.07
N LEU A 181 5.42 12.53 -3.94
CA LEU A 181 6.62 12.65 -3.11
C LEU A 181 7.00 11.29 -2.49
N VAL A 182 6.04 10.52 -1.99
CA VAL A 182 6.27 9.17 -1.46
C VAL A 182 6.94 8.30 -2.52
N LEU A 183 6.35 8.21 -3.72
CA LEU A 183 6.90 7.37 -4.79
C LEU A 183 8.23 7.91 -5.34
N GLY A 184 8.39 9.23 -5.43
CA GLY A 184 9.65 9.85 -5.84
C GLY A 184 10.79 9.55 -4.89
N PHE A 185 10.57 9.71 -3.58
CA PHE A 185 11.56 9.36 -2.56
C PHE A 185 11.80 7.84 -2.50
N LEU A 186 10.78 7.02 -2.72
CA LEU A 186 10.95 5.57 -2.80
C LEU A 186 11.81 5.15 -3.99
N ALA A 187 11.64 5.78 -5.16
CA ALA A 187 12.49 5.52 -6.32
C ALA A 187 13.96 5.85 -6.01
N LEU A 188 14.21 7.01 -5.39
CA LEU A 188 15.56 7.40 -4.95
C LEU A 188 16.12 6.42 -3.91
N THR A 189 15.29 5.95 -2.98
CA THR A 189 15.66 4.94 -1.98
C THR A 189 16.18 3.68 -2.68
N PHE A 190 15.39 3.10 -3.58
CA PHE A 190 15.80 1.90 -4.32
C PHE A 190 17.04 2.12 -5.17
N PHE A 191 17.15 3.28 -5.83
CA PHE A 191 18.31 3.65 -6.63
C PHE A 191 19.60 3.67 -5.81
N PHE A 192 19.63 4.39 -4.68
CA PHE A 192 20.82 4.46 -3.84
C PHE A 192 21.12 3.12 -3.17
N LEU A 193 20.12 2.39 -2.67
CA LEU A 193 20.37 1.08 -2.08
C LEU A 193 20.94 0.09 -3.10
N SER A 194 20.46 0.11 -4.34
CA SER A 194 21.02 -0.70 -5.42
C SER A 194 22.48 -0.38 -5.70
N ILE A 195 22.84 0.91 -5.83
CA ILE A 195 24.24 1.32 -6.02
C ILE A 195 25.10 0.88 -4.83
N GLY A 196 24.59 1.04 -3.60
CA GLY A 196 25.26 0.58 -2.38
C GLY A 196 25.59 -0.91 -2.43
N GLN A 197 24.69 -1.73 -2.97
CA GLN A 197 24.95 -3.15 -3.19
C GLN A 197 26.01 -3.42 -4.27
N PHE A 198 25.93 -2.75 -5.42
CA PHE A 198 26.90 -2.95 -6.52
C PHE A 198 28.34 -2.57 -6.15
N VAL A 199 28.51 -1.57 -5.28
CA VAL A 199 29.85 -1.12 -4.86
C VAL A 199 30.28 -1.68 -3.51
N SER A 200 29.46 -2.53 -2.86
CA SER A 200 29.71 -3.06 -1.51
C SER A 200 31.05 -3.78 -1.37
N THR A 201 31.40 -4.63 -2.34
CA THR A 201 32.63 -5.44 -2.32
C THR A 201 33.86 -4.73 -2.86
N SER A 202 33.68 -3.70 -3.70
CA SER A 202 34.81 -2.97 -4.31
C SER A 202 35.17 -1.68 -3.57
N HIS A 203 34.18 -0.99 -3.02
CA HIS A 203 34.33 0.32 -2.37
C HIS A 203 33.47 0.38 -1.10
N PRO A 204 33.81 -0.36 -0.03
CA PRO A 204 32.96 -0.54 1.14
C PRO A 204 32.62 0.77 1.88
N ILE A 205 33.55 1.72 1.91
CA ILE A 205 33.31 3.05 2.51
C ILE A 205 32.29 3.85 1.69
N ALA A 206 32.41 3.82 0.36
CA ALA A 206 31.47 4.48 -0.54
C ALA A 206 30.10 3.80 -0.46
N ALA A 207 30.06 2.48 -0.46
CA ALA A 207 28.84 1.69 -0.29
C ALA A 207 28.09 2.10 0.97
N ARG A 208 28.78 2.20 2.12
CA ARG A 208 28.16 2.64 3.38
C ARG A 208 27.53 4.03 3.26
N ARG A 209 28.21 4.98 2.61
CA ARG A 209 27.73 6.36 2.42
C ARG A 209 26.50 6.40 1.51
N VAL A 210 26.53 5.64 0.41
CA VAL A 210 25.42 5.57 -0.54
C VAL A 210 24.22 4.86 0.08
N THR A 211 24.43 3.78 0.83
CA THR A 211 23.37 3.09 1.59
C THR A 211 22.72 4.02 2.62
N ARG A 212 23.50 4.84 3.31
CA ARG A 212 22.97 5.88 4.22
C ARG A 212 22.13 6.91 3.47
N ALA A 213 22.57 7.37 2.30
CA ALA A 213 21.77 8.28 1.47
C ALA A 213 20.43 7.63 1.10
N GLY A 214 20.44 6.36 0.69
CA GLY A 214 19.21 5.57 0.48
C GLY A 214 18.32 5.53 1.72
N GLY A 215 18.89 5.29 2.90
CA GLY A 215 18.18 5.33 4.18
C GLY A 215 17.51 6.69 4.45
N VAL A 216 18.18 7.81 4.17
CA VAL A 216 17.58 9.15 4.33
C VAL A 216 16.36 9.33 3.44
N PHE A 217 16.47 8.99 2.15
CA PHE A 217 15.33 9.06 1.24
C PHE A 217 14.20 8.10 1.65
N GLY A 218 14.54 6.92 2.18
CA GLY A 218 13.57 5.96 2.68
C GLY A 218 12.81 6.50 3.90
N ALA A 219 13.50 7.21 4.80
CA ALA A 219 12.87 7.85 5.95
C ALA A 219 11.92 8.97 5.51
N LEU A 220 12.32 9.81 4.56
CA LEU A 220 11.45 10.86 3.99
C LEU A 220 10.24 10.27 3.27
N CYS A 221 10.44 9.20 2.49
CA CYS A 221 9.37 8.42 1.87
C CYS A 221 8.36 7.93 2.91
N ALA A 222 8.85 7.30 3.98
CA ALA A 222 8.01 6.76 5.02
C ALA A 222 7.24 7.83 5.80
N LEU A 223 7.86 8.99 6.09
CA LEU A 223 7.17 10.12 6.70
C LEU A 223 6.06 10.66 5.79
N GLY A 224 6.32 10.77 4.49
CA GLY A 224 5.29 11.12 3.50
C GLY A 224 4.15 10.10 3.46
N ALA A 225 4.45 8.81 3.60
CA ALA A 225 3.45 7.75 3.61
C ALA A 225 2.63 7.75 4.90
N PHE A 226 3.24 8.03 6.07
CA PHE A 226 2.52 8.27 7.31
C PHE A 226 1.58 9.47 7.18
N TYR A 227 2.04 10.56 6.57
CA TYR A 227 1.21 11.74 6.33
C TYR A 227 0.01 11.42 5.44
N ALA A 228 0.24 10.79 4.28
CA ALA A 228 -0.81 10.43 3.35
C ALA A 228 -1.79 9.40 3.93
N GLY A 229 -1.28 8.38 4.62
CA GLY A 229 -2.09 7.35 5.29
C GLY A 229 -2.92 7.94 6.43
N SER A 230 -2.34 8.81 7.25
CA SER A 230 -3.05 9.50 8.33
C SER A 230 -4.13 10.42 7.79
N SER A 231 -3.88 11.15 6.69
CA SER A 231 -4.88 11.98 6.03
C SER A 231 -6.10 11.20 5.57
N ALA A 232 -5.92 9.95 5.14
CA ALA A 232 -7.00 9.09 4.70
C ALA A 232 -7.68 8.33 5.85
N LEU A 233 -6.97 8.10 6.97
CA LEU A 233 -7.51 7.51 8.20
C LEU A 233 -8.34 8.51 9.02
N MET A 234 -7.87 9.75 9.11
CA MET A 234 -8.51 10.83 9.86
C MET A 234 -9.69 11.38 9.04
N THR A 235 -10.90 10.87 9.34
CA THR A 235 -12.18 11.24 8.71
C THR A 235 -13.01 12.18 9.60
N GLU A 236 -14.09 12.76 9.07
CA GLU A 236 -15.02 13.64 9.82
C GLU A 236 -15.68 12.94 11.00
N ASP A 237 -15.92 11.65 10.87
CA ASP A 237 -16.51 10.83 11.92
C ASP A 237 -15.51 10.51 13.05
N THR A 238 -14.19 10.63 12.81
CA THR A 238 -13.16 10.17 13.77
C THR A 238 -12.38 11.32 14.41
N THR A 239 -12.13 12.43 13.70
CA THR A 239 -11.40 13.57 14.24
C THR A 239 -11.63 14.86 13.45
N TRP A 240 -11.36 16.00 14.09
CA TRP A 240 -11.37 17.34 13.49
C TRP A 240 -10.05 17.71 12.79
N VAL A 241 -8.99 16.90 12.95
CA VAL A 241 -7.68 17.15 12.31
C VAL A 241 -7.70 16.73 10.83
N ARG A 242 -7.21 17.62 9.95
CA ARG A 242 -7.14 17.38 8.50
C ARG A 242 -5.78 17.74 7.92
N PHE A 243 -5.31 16.90 7.00
CA PHE A 243 -4.03 17.08 6.33
C PHE A 243 -4.23 17.38 4.83
N PRO A 244 -3.72 18.52 4.31
CA PRO A 244 -3.83 18.82 2.89
C PRO A 244 -2.91 17.93 2.05
N LEU A 245 -3.46 17.21 1.08
CA LEU A 245 -2.67 16.31 0.21
C LEU A 245 -2.03 17.02 -1.00
N GLY A 246 -2.33 18.30 -1.22
CA GLY A 246 -1.86 19.04 -2.40
C GLY A 246 -2.50 18.53 -3.70
N GLN A 247 -3.82 18.64 -3.79
CA GLN A 247 -4.58 18.21 -4.96
C GLN A 247 -4.33 19.16 -6.14
N PHE A 248 -4.10 18.60 -7.31
CA PHE A 248 -4.00 19.39 -8.55
C PHE A 248 -5.41 19.74 -9.03
N SER A 249 -5.71 21.03 -9.20
CA SER A 249 -6.97 21.46 -9.80
C SER A 249 -6.99 21.05 -11.27
N TYR A 250 -7.77 20.03 -11.60
CA TYR A 250 -7.99 19.63 -12.98
C TYR A 250 -9.35 20.15 -13.43
N LYS A 251 -9.36 21.01 -14.47
CA LYS A 251 -10.60 21.32 -15.20
C LYS A 251 -11.05 20.02 -15.87
N SER A 252 -12.09 19.38 -15.34
CA SER A 252 -12.69 18.24 -16.03
C SER A 252 -13.12 18.72 -17.42
N ARG A 253 -12.56 18.12 -18.47
CA ARG A 253 -13.13 18.27 -19.80
C ARG A 253 -14.44 17.51 -19.72
N ARG A 254 -15.54 18.20 -19.35
CA ARG A 254 -16.90 17.66 -19.51
C ARG A 254 -16.93 17.06 -20.90
N ARG A 255 -17.03 15.72 -21.00
CA ARG A 255 -17.47 15.12 -22.26
C ARG A 255 -18.85 15.69 -22.45
N ALA A 256 -19.00 16.56 -23.46
CA ALA A 256 -20.27 16.82 -24.08
C ALA A 256 -20.71 15.47 -24.67
N VAL A 257 -21.30 14.62 -23.83
CA VAL A 257 -22.10 13.51 -24.30
C VAL A 257 -23.43 14.14 -24.67
N ALA A 258 -23.46 14.63 -25.90
CA ALA A 258 -24.62 14.64 -26.78
C ALA A 258 -25.99 14.85 -26.10
N ASP A 259 -26.35 16.11 -25.87
CA ASP A 259 -27.72 16.59 -26.15
C ASP A 259 -27.88 16.69 -27.68
N THR A 260 -27.81 15.54 -28.35
CA THR A 260 -28.16 15.44 -29.77
C THR A 260 -29.07 14.24 -29.95
N VAL A 261 -30.35 14.60 -30.12
CA VAL A 261 -31.55 13.85 -30.52
C VAL A 261 -32.35 13.23 -29.40
#